data_AF-A0A5D0TU79-F1
#
_entry.id   AF-A0A5D0TU79-F1
#
_cell.length_a   1.000
_cell.length_b   1.000
_cell.length_c   1.000
_cell.angle_alpha   90.00
_cell.angle_beta   90.00
_cell.angle_gamma   90.00
#
_symmetry.space_group_name_H-M   'P 1'
#
loop_
_entity.id
_entity.type
_entity.pdbx_description
1 polymer ?
#
loop_
_entity_poly.entity_id
_entity_poly.type
_entity_poly.pdbx_seq_one_letter_code
_entity_poly.pdbx_strand_id
1 'polypeptide(L)'
;MSEVLDQQFVVHLYAPTDGPGSGAAYRALTGIWRGCRLLLHMTEPVPGTGLPHVLPGDPGALPQDGETAVAAQERPGADCQAVLRRHHDLLNLSVALAPSEAHGDETWWRTLDGQWEAITAEHAPALLGEARLFLARVDAEDRIRTAAPSLYRRLGSLLPDTAHDPDAPDRGIPAGDGLALWETMAQPDERLVRRFVLAIAPDADPAASAWVWSRGDTAIPPLARYLLHAAKLRYQLRVWQRDGQARRLKAALDTLGDELVRLGAAEPVLAELLRLRRLDARFLLADLREMRRSVEIAAANLGRASGHPAPGPATTRGPFADDAALAHRFLERLDDETAYLTISADRAEIVVDLDQAGRTPPGRPAEPVPATEPTPPPVRDRTRDVFVVHGRDEAARVAVFELLRALGLRPLEWEDLVAMTGKPSPFLGEVIAHAMPLAQAVVVLMTPEDVVRLHPDLRDPHDDGAENGPVMQARPNVLLELGMALAVHPDRTLILLAGDQRPVTDVGGRNYVRIRRDSGFREKIANRLRLAGCPIAPAGPGWRSAGDFSALEALRRVPRGDGPA
;
A
#
# COMPACT_ATOMS: atom_id res chain seq x y z
N MET A 1 32.51 37.79 -13.99
CA MET A 1 32.26 36.35 -13.83
C MET A 1 31.39 36.21 -12.60
N SER A 2 30.36 35.35 -12.56
CA SER A 2 29.55 35.20 -11.34
C SER A 2 30.41 34.51 -10.27
N GLU A 3 30.67 35.17 -9.16
CA GLU A 3 31.38 34.59 -8.01
C GLU A 3 30.38 33.95 -7.06
N VAL A 4 30.62 32.69 -6.67
CA VAL A 4 29.81 31.99 -5.66
C VAL A 4 30.40 32.31 -4.31
N LEU A 5 29.63 32.97 -3.47
CA LEU A 5 30.05 33.52 -2.18
C LEU A 5 29.86 32.51 -1.03
N ASP A 6 28.85 31.65 -1.14
CA ASP A 6 28.53 30.62 -0.14
C ASP A 6 27.65 29.50 -0.75
N GLN A 7 27.68 28.31 -0.16
CA GLN A 7 26.86 27.14 -0.51
C GLN A 7 26.20 26.54 0.72
N GLN A 8 24.88 26.36 0.67
CA GLN A 8 24.09 25.69 1.70
C GLN A 8 23.26 24.56 1.08
N PHE A 9 22.82 23.63 1.93
CA PHE A 9 21.99 22.50 1.52
C PHE A 9 20.82 22.35 2.49
N VAL A 10 19.59 22.39 1.96
CA VAL A 10 18.37 22.24 2.75
C VAL A 10 17.57 21.08 2.23
N VAL A 11 17.00 20.27 3.11
CA VAL A 11 16.13 19.15 2.75
C VAL A 11 14.81 19.23 3.48
N HIS A 12 13.73 18.85 2.80
CA HIS A 12 12.43 18.60 3.39
C HIS A 12 11.95 17.20 3.05
N LEU A 13 11.58 16.43 4.07
CA LEU A 13 10.98 15.10 3.96
C LEU A 13 9.54 15.15 4.44
N TYR A 14 8.69 14.32 3.82
CA TYR A 14 7.27 14.24 4.14
C TYR A 14 6.86 12.78 4.41
N ALA A 15 6.18 12.53 5.52
CA ALA A 15 5.67 11.21 5.88
C ALA A 15 4.19 11.30 6.28
N PRO A 16 3.37 10.26 6.00
CA PRO A 16 1.99 10.22 6.45
C PRO A 16 1.93 9.90 7.95
N THR A 17 0.93 10.46 8.64
CA THR A 17 0.63 10.12 10.05
C THR A 17 -0.44 9.05 10.18
N ASP A 18 -1.13 8.71 9.09
CA ASP A 18 -2.23 7.76 9.04
C ASP A 18 -2.08 6.77 7.86
N GLY A 19 -3.01 5.82 7.80
CA GLY A 19 -3.02 4.78 6.78
C GLY A 19 -1.97 3.67 6.99
N PRO A 20 -1.98 2.64 6.13
CA PRO A 20 -1.21 1.40 6.31
C PRO A 20 0.31 1.60 6.29
N GLY A 21 0.81 2.71 5.72
CA GLY A 21 2.24 3.03 5.64
C GLY A 21 2.79 3.88 6.80
N SER A 22 1.92 4.49 7.63
CA SER A 22 2.33 5.47 8.66
C SER A 22 3.38 4.94 9.64
N GLY A 23 3.20 3.71 10.14
CA GLY A 23 4.16 3.09 11.06
C GLY A 23 5.54 2.86 10.43
N ALA A 24 5.59 2.47 9.15
CA ALA A 24 6.86 2.32 8.43
C ALA A 24 7.52 3.69 8.17
N ALA A 25 6.74 4.69 7.83
CA ALA A 25 7.21 6.05 7.59
C ALA A 25 7.75 6.73 8.86
N TYR A 26 7.11 6.51 10.01
CA TYR A 26 7.60 7.02 11.29
C TYR A 26 8.92 6.36 11.71
N ARG A 27 9.07 5.04 11.48
CA ARG A 27 10.35 4.34 11.69
C ARG A 27 11.44 4.88 10.78
N ALA A 28 11.12 5.13 9.51
CA ALA A 28 12.03 5.76 8.55
C ALA A 28 12.49 7.14 9.03
N LEU A 29 11.57 8.03 9.45
CA LEU A 29 11.92 9.33 10.02
C LEU A 29 12.79 9.21 11.28
N THR A 30 12.52 8.23 12.12
CA THR A 30 13.33 7.97 13.32
C THR A 30 14.75 7.51 12.96
N GLY A 31 14.89 6.67 11.92
CA GLY A 31 16.17 6.26 11.36
C GLY A 31 16.95 7.46 10.82
N ILE A 32 16.31 8.29 10.01
CA ILE A 32 16.91 9.52 9.45
C ILE A 32 17.33 10.49 10.56
N TRP A 33 16.49 10.69 11.58
CA TRP A 33 16.81 11.54 12.73
C TRP A 33 18.07 11.06 13.45
N ARG A 34 18.19 9.75 13.69
CA ARG A 34 19.39 9.13 14.27
C ARG A 34 20.59 9.25 13.34
N GLY A 35 20.41 9.07 12.03
CA GLY A 35 21.45 9.27 11.02
C GLY A 35 22.03 10.68 11.06
N CYS A 36 21.19 11.71 11.21
CA CYS A 36 21.62 13.09 11.39
C CYS A 36 22.47 13.27 12.66
N ARG A 37 22.14 12.57 13.76
CA ARG A 37 22.94 12.59 15.00
C ARG A 37 24.32 11.95 14.79
N LEU A 38 24.36 10.82 14.09
CA LEU A 38 25.57 10.01 13.93
C LEU A 38 26.53 10.58 12.88
N LEU A 39 26.02 10.96 11.70
CA LEU A 39 26.83 11.38 10.56
C LEU A 39 27.00 12.91 10.46
N LEU A 40 26.04 13.69 10.97
CA LEU A 40 26.07 15.15 10.91
C LEU A 40 26.32 15.80 12.27
N HIS A 41 26.52 14.98 13.31
CA HIS A 41 26.79 15.40 14.69
C HIS A 41 25.75 16.36 15.29
N MET A 42 24.48 16.21 14.89
CA MET A 42 23.39 17.02 15.43
C MET A 42 22.92 16.50 16.79
N THR A 43 23.74 16.64 17.83
CA THR A 43 23.49 16.02 19.14
C THR A 43 22.78 16.90 20.17
N GLU A 44 22.80 18.22 19.98
CA GLU A 44 22.33 19.21 20.97
C GLU A 44 20.90 19.69 20.69
N PRO A 45 20.18 20.21 21.70
CA PRO A 45 18.91 20.91 21.48
C PRO A 45 19.11 22.27 20.82
N VAL A 46 18.16 22.68 19.97
CA VAL A 46 18.17 24.03 19.36
C VAL A 46 17.80 25.09 20.40
N PRO A 47 18.69 26.04 20.73
CA PRO A 47 18.43 27.07 21.74
C PRO A 47 17.20 27.91 21.44
N GLY A 48 16.48 28.33 22.49
CA GLY A 48 15.32 29.23 22.38
C GLY A 48 14.03 28.58 21.88
N THR A 49 14.06 27.33 21.40
CA THR A 49 12.84 26.64 20.89
C THR A 49 12.03 25.96 21.98
N GLY A 50 12.66 25.54 23.08
CA GLY A 50 12.02 24.74 24.13
C GLY A 50 11.62 23.32 23.69
N LEU A 51 12.06 22.88 22.50
CA LEU A 51 11.72 21.58 21.95
C LEU A 51 12.64 20.46 22.46
N PRO A 52 12.14 19.22 22.57
CA PRO A 52 13.00 18.07 22.81
C PRO A 52 13.90 17.78 21.60
N HIS A 53 15.09 17.24 21.85
CA HIS A 53 16.02 16.79 20.80
C HIS A 53 16.00 15.26 20.59
N VAL A 54 15.08 14.58 21.29
CA VAL A 54 14.81 13.14 21.15
C VAL A 54 13.38 12.99 20.65
N LEU A 55 13.19 12.18 19.61
CA LEU A 55 11.86 11.87 19.10
C LEU A 55 11.08 10.98 20.07
N PRO A 56 9.74 11.10 20.14
CA PRO A 56 8.92 10.14 20.84
C PRO A 56 9.17 8.70 20.38
N GLY A 57 9.22 7.74 21.30
CA GLY A 57 9.40 6.33 20.93
C GLY A 57 8.14 5.70 20.32
N ASP A 58 6.97 6.26 20.65
CA ASP A 58 5.66 5.83 20.17
C ASP A 58 5.05 6.92 19.28
N PRO A 59 4.66 6.63 18.02
CA PRO A 59 3.93 7.58 17.18
C PRO A 59 2.61 8.06 17.80
N GLY A 60 1.99 7.30 18.71
CA GLY A 60 0.79 7.71 19.44
C GLY A 60 1.01 8.91 20.39
N ALA A 61 2.27 9.22 20.73
CA ALA A 61 2.63 10.38 21.54
C ALA A 61 2.85 11.66 20.73
N LEU A 62 2.73 11.60 19.39
CA LEU A 62 2.72 12.79 18.55
C LEU A 62 1.45 13.62 18.79
N PRO A 63 1.48 14.94 18.55
CA PRO A 63 0.27 15.75 18.54
C PRO A 63 -0.79 15.11 17.62
N GLN A 64 -2.07 15.14 18.01
CA GLN A 64 -3.14 14.47 17.24
C GLN A 64 -3.44 15.19 15.92
N ASP A 65 -3.36 16.52 15.90
CA ASP A 65 -3.58 17.36 14.71
C ASP A 65 -2.88 18.73 14.92
N GLY A 66 -2.86 19.56 13.89
CA GLY A 66 -2.38 20.93 13.91
C GLY A 66 -1.04 21.14 13.20
N GLU A 67 -0.58 22.39 13.25
CA GLU A 67 0.76 22.81 12.80
C GLU A 67 1.64 23.05 14.02
N THR A 68 2.49 22.08 14.36
CA THR A 68 3.26 22.14 15.62
C THR A 68 4.62 21.49 15.45
N ALA A 69 5.65 22.15 15.97
CA ALA A 69 6.98 21.57 16.03
C ALA A 69 7.04 20.51 17.14
N VAL A 70 7.61 19.35 16.80
CA VAL A 70 7.64 18.16 17.67
C VAL A 70 8.99 18.04 18.35
N ALA A 71 10.07 18.20 17.60
CA ALA A 71 11.43 18.04 18.09
C ALA A 71 12.40 18.85 17.22
N ALA A 72 13.51 19.27 17.81
CA ALA A 72 14.58 19.97 17.12
C ALA A 72 15.96 19.55 17.66
N GLN A 73 16.94 19.39 16.77
CA GLN A 73 18.33 19.10 17.13
C GLN A 73 19.29 19.93 16.28
N GLU A 74 20.48 20.19 16.82
CA GLU A 74 21.55 20.90 16.12
C GLU A 74 22.93 20.33 16.42
N ARG A 75 23.89 20.69 15.56
CA ARG A 75 25.31 20.62 15.88
C ARG A 75 25.69 21.91 16.63
N PRO A 76 26.50 21.84 17.70
CA PRO A 76 26.98 23.03 18.41
C PRO A 76 27.56 24.06 17.43
N GLY A 77 27.07 25.31 17.49
CA GLY A 77 27.45 26.38 16.56
C GLY A 77 26.43 26.69 15.46
N ALA A 78 25.31 25.95 15.38
CA ALA A 78 24.15 26.20 14.52
C ALA A 78 24.34 26.03 13.00
N ASP A 79 25.51 25.60 12.54
CA ASP A 79 25.77 25.28 11.12
C ASP A 79 24.90 24.14 10.56
N CYS A 80 24.35 23.29 11.42
CA CYS A 80 23.55 22.13 11.04
C CYS A 80 22.38 21.97 12.00
N GLN A 81 21.16 21.99 11.49
CA GLN A 81 19.94 21.92 12.30
C GLN A 81 18.91 21.01 11.64
N ALA A 82 18.12 20.33 12.45
CA ALA A 82 16.98 19.55 12.01
C ALA A 82 15.75 19.84 12.89
N VAL A 83 14.58 19.96 12.26
CA VAL A 83 13.31 20.21 12.95
C VAL A 83 12.25 19.27 12.39
N LEU A 84 11.64 18.48 13.27
CA LEU A 84 10.47 17.67 12.96
C LEU A 84 9.20 18.44 13.35
N ARG A 85 8.24 18.49 12.43
CA ARG A 85 6.96 19.17 12.60
C ARG A 85 5.81 18.22 12.25
N ARG A 86 4.69 18.37 12.95
CA ARG A 86 3.39 17.90 12.48
C ARG A 86 2.72 19.01 11.69
N HIS A 87 2.12 18.65 10.57
CA HIS A 87 1.29 19.52 9.75
C HIS A 87 0.07 18.73 9.30
N HIS A 88 -1.01 18.83 10.10
CA HIS A 88 -2.24 18.08 9.91
C HIS A 88 -2.04 16.56 9.88
N ASP A 89 -2.30 15.93 8.75
CA ASP A 89 -2.18 14.50 8.47
C ASP A 89 -0.75 14.07 8.16
N LEU A 90 0.22 14.98 8.17
CA LEU A 90 1.59 14.73 7.74
C LEU A 90 2.64 15.13 8.78
N LEU A 91 3.80 14.47 8.69
CA LEU A 91 5.04 14.91 9.33
C LEU A 91 5.96 15.55 8.30
N ASN A 92 6.60 16.65 8.68
CA ASN A 92 7.65 17.32 7.93
C ASN A 92 8.95 17.29 8.74
N LEU A 93 9.99 16.64 8.22
CA LEU A 93 11.35 16.77 8.74
C LEU A 93 12.14 17.69 7.81
N SER A 94 12.58 18.83 8.33
CA SER A 94 13.48 19.73 7.61
C SER A 94 14.88 19.66 8.20
N VAL A 95 15.89 19.66 7.33
CA VAL A 95 17.30 19.65 7.72
C VAL A 95 18.04 20.73 6.94
N ALA A 96 18.79 21.60 7.62
CA ALA A 96 19.65 22.60 7.00
C ALA A 96 21.12 22.32 7.34
N LEU A 97 21.97 22.36 6.33
CA LEU A 97 23.41 22.18 6.40
C LEU A 97 24.09 23.40 5.75
N ALA A 98 24.71 24.24 6.58
CA ALA A 98 25.44 25.44 6.20
C ALA A 98 26.89 25.29 6.70
N PRO A 99 27.83 24.82 5.87
CA PRO A 99 29.23 24.71 6.26
C PRO A 99 29.83 26.11 6.48
N SER A 100 30.75 26.22 7.44
CA SER A 100 31.46 27.46 7.72
C SER A 100 32.46 27.76 6.58
N GLU A 101 32.08 28.70 5.69
CA GLU A 101 32.85 29.27 4.57
C GLU A 101 33.53 28.27 3.60
N ALA A 102 33.06 28.22 2.35
CA ALA A 102 33.72 27.51 1.27
C ALA A 102 35.09 28.15 0.92
N HIS A 103 36.18 27.43 1.17
CA HIS A 103 37.52 27.84 0.77
C HIS A 103 37.97 27.01 -0.45
N GLY A 104 38.08 27.63 -1.63
CA GLY A 104 38.63 27.00 -2.85
C GLY A 104 37.61 26.38 -3.81
N ASP A 105 38.06 25.44 -4.65
CA ASP A 105 37.24 24.75 -5.68
C ASP A 105 36.38 23.59 -5.12
N GLU A 106 36.39 23.35 -3.80
CA GLU A 106 35.58 22.30 -3.17
C GLU A 106 34.08 22.64 -3.20
N THR A 107 33.27 21.73 -3.72
CA THR A 107 31.81 21.92 -3.85
C THR A 107 31.09 21.16 -2.75
N TRP A 108 30.74 21.86 -1.66
CA TRP A 108 30.01 21.30 -0.52
C TRP A 108 28.75 20.54 -0.93
N TRP A 109 28.04 20.98 -1.98
CA TRP A 109 26.84 20.29 -2.47
C TRP A 109 27.03 18.80 -2.79
N ARG A 110 28.17 18.39 -3.36
CA ARG A 110 28.42 16.96 -3.68
C ARG A 110 28.62 16.15 -2.41
N THR A 111 29.41 16.68 -1.48
CA THR A 111 29.69 16.04 -0.19
C THR A 111 28.42 15.93 0.65
N LEU A 112 27.65 17.02 0.75
CA LEU A 112 26.42 17.08 1.54
C LEU A 112 25.31 16.18 0.95
N ASP A 113 25.13 16.18 -0.38
CA ASP A 113 24.18 15.25 -1.03
C ASP A 113 24.59 13.79 -0.84
N GLY A 114 25.89 13.47 -0.93
CA GLY A 114 26.40 12.12 -0.67
C GLY A 114 26.20 11.65 0.77
N GLN A 115 26.47 12.52 1.75
CA GLN A 115 26.20 12.23 3.17
C GLN A 115 24.69 12.06 3.43
N TRP A 116 23.87 12.91 2.82
CA TRP A 116 22.42 12.84 2.95
C TRP A 116 21.83 11.58 2.30
N GLU A 117 22.33 11.20 1.12
CA GLU A 117 21.97 9.94 0.45
C GLU A 117 22.30 8.74 1.34
N ALA A 118 23.48 8.73 2.00
CA ALA A 118 23.87 7.68 2.92
C ALA A 118 22.92 7.55 4.13
N ILE A 119 22.30 8.65 4.58
CA ILE A 119 21.29 8.65 5.64
C ILE A 119 19.93 8.15 5.14
N THR A 120 19.56 8.45 3.89
CA THR A 120 18.17 8.33 3.42
C THR A 120 17.88 7.15 2.50
N ALA A 121 18.90 6.55 1.87
CA ALA A 121 18.74 5.54 0.82
C ALA A 121 17.83 4.35 1.21
N GLU A 122 17.95 3.83 2.44
CA GLU A 122 17.13 2.71 2.93
C GLU A 122 15.72 3.11 3.39
N HIS A 123 15.47 4.41 3.56
CA HIS A 123 14.25 4.95 4.17
C HIS A 123 13.30 5.57 3.14
N ALA A 124 13.81 6.02 1.99
CA ALA A 124 13.07 6.75 0.97
C ALA A 124 11.74 6.09 0.52
N PRO A 125 11.62 4.76 0.35
CA PRO A 125 10.37 4.14 -0.12
C PRO A 125 9.17 4.28 0.84
N ALA A 126 9.42 4.56 2.12
CA ALA A 126 8.37 4.73 3.13
C ALA A 126 7.81 6.16 3.20
N LEU A 127 8.45 7.12 2.51
CA LEU A 127 8.10 8.54 2.56
C LEU A 127 7.13 8.94 1.44
N LEU A 128 6.40 10.03 1.63
CA LEU A 128 5.56 10.63 0.59
C LEU A 128 6.38 11.40 -0.44
N GLY A 129 7.50 11.97 -0.01
CA GLY A 129 8.36 12.73 -0.89
C GLY A 129 9.52 13.37 -0.14
N GLU A 130 10.50 13.78 -0.94
CA GLU A 130 11.71 14.45 -0.52
C GLU A 130 12.01 15.61 -1.46
N ALA A 131 12.41 16.75 -0.92
CA ALA A 131 12.91 17.87 -1.69
C ALA A 131 14.29 18.28 -1.17
N ARG A 132 15.29 18.24 -2.06
CA ARG A 132 16.65 18.70 -1.81
C ARG A 132 16.87 20.04 -2.48
N LEU A 133 17.35 21.02 -1.73
CA LEU A 133 17.60 22.38 -2.19
C LEU A 133 19.09 22.69 -2.07
N PHE A 134 19.69 23.00 -3.20
CA PHE A 134 21.08 23.43 -3.37
C PHE A 134 21.09 24.95 -3.43
N LEU A 135 21.46 25.60 -2.31
CA LEU A 135 21.42 27.06 -2.15
C LEU A 135 22.80 27.64 -2.42
N ALA A 136 22.88 28.67 -3.24
CA ALA A 136 24.12 29.40 -3.49
C ALA A 136 23.88 30.91 -3.41
N ARG A 137 24.70 31.59 -2.61
CA ARG A 137 24.76 33.05 -2.62
C ARG A 137 25.73 33.46 -3.73
N VAL A 138 25.30 34.32 -4.64
CA VAL A 138 26.04 34.62 -5.88
C VAL A 138 26.04 36.11 -6.16
N ASP A 139 27.20 36.67 -6.49
CA ASP A 139 27.33 38.03 -7.01
C ASP A 139 26.97 38.06 -8.52
N ALA A 140 25.65 38.06 -8.80
CA ALA A 140 25.11 38.04 -10.16
C ALA A 140 23.64 38.52 -10.25
N GLU A 141 23.31 39.65 -9.62
CA GLU A 141 21.93 40.15 -9.47
C GLU A 141 21.10 40.16 -10.78
N ASP A 142 21.67 40.65 -11.88
CA ASP A 142 20.95 40.72 -13.17
C ASP A 142 20.59 39.33 -13.72
N ARG A 143 21.46 38.34 -13.49
CA ARG A 143 21.22 36.95 -13.91
C ARG A 143 20.22 36.26 -12.98
N ILE A 144 20.20 36.61 -11.71
CA ILE A 144 19.21 36.12 -10.74
C ILE A 144 17.84 36.68 -11.10
N ARG A 145 17.73 37.99 -11.32
CA ARG A 145 16.46 38.67 -11.67
C ARG A 145 15.75 38.06 -12.89
N THR A 146 16.53 37.52 -13.82
CA THR A 146 16.03 36.91 -15.06
C THR A 146 16.03 35.38 -15.03
N ALA A 147 16.49 34.76 -13.93
CA ALA A 147 16.78 33.32 -13.85
C ALA A 147 17.56 32.82 -15.08
N ALA A 148 18.66 33.50 -15.41
CA ALA A 148 19.40 33.28 -16.65
C ALA A 148 19.92 31.84 -16.79
N PRO A 149 19.71 31.17 -17.94
CA PRO A 149 20.24 29.82 -18.19
C PRO A 149 21.76 29.70 -18.04
N SER A 150 22.50 30.80 -18.26
CA SER A 150 23.95 30.85 -18.05
C SER A 150 24.36 30.79 -16.59
N LEU A 151 23.54 31.32 -15.67
CA LEU A 151 23.75 31.19 -14.24
C LEU A 151 23.51 29.76 -13.78
N TYR A 152 22.42 29.13 -14.23
CA TYR A 152 22.20 27.71 -13.96
C TYR A 152 23.34 26.85 -14.48
N ARG A 153 23.85 27.05 -15.71
CA ARG A 153 24.99 26.26 -16.20
C ARG A 153 26.24 26.36 -15.32
N ARG A 154 26.48 27.53 -14.71
CA ARG A 154 27.59 27.73 -13.76
C ARG A 154 27.33 27.02 -12.44
N LEU A 155 26.12 27.12 -11.88
CA LEU A 155 25.77 26.43 -10.63
C LEU A 155 25.67 24.91 -10.84
N GLY A 156 25.15 24.50 -11.98
CA GLY A 156 25.01 23.11 -12.41
C GLY A 156 26.33 22.37 -12.36
N SER A 157 27.45 22.97 -12.78
CA SER A 157 28.77 22.33 -12.67
C SER A 157 29.22 22.01 -11.24
N LEU A 158 28.55 22.55 -10.22
CA LEU A 158 28.81 22.28 -8.80
C LEU A 158 27.88 21.19 -8.23
N LEU A 159 26.82 20.82 -8.96
CA LEU A 159 25.87 19.79 -8.54
C LEU A 159 26.49 18.39 -8.55
N PRO A 160 25.92 17.44 -7.78
CA PRO A 160 26.20 16.02 -7.98
C PRO A 160 25.71 15.54 -9.35
N ASP A 161 26.35 14.51 -9.89
CA ASP A 161 26.03 13.96 -11.22
C ASP A 161 24.58 13.48 -11.30
N THR A 162 24.04 12.96 -10.20
CA THR A 162 22.65 12.49 -10.06
C THR A 162 21.60 13.61 -10.12
N ALA A 163 22.03 14.87 -10.02
CA ALA A 163 21.17 16.04 -10.09
C ALA A 163 21.28 16.79 -11.43
N HIS A 164 22.12 16.34 -12.36
CA HIS A 164 22.30 17.00 -13.65
C HIS A 164 21.19 16.65 -14.63
N ASP A 165 20.68 17.68 -15.30
CA ASP A 165 19.71 17.57 -16.38
C ASP A 165 20.02 18.63 -17.45
N PRO A 166 20.22 18.24 -18.72
CA PRO A 166 20.52 19.15 -19.82
C PRO A 166 19.45 20.22 -20.06
N ASP A 167 18.19 19.92 -19.77
CA ASP A 167 17.03 20.78 -20.06
C ASP A 167 16.69 21.70 -18.89
N ALA A 168 17.37 21.56 -17.75
CA ALA A 168 17.14 22.37 -16.56
C ALA A 168 17.44 23.88 -16.71
N PRO A 169 18.47 24.33 -17.47
CA PRO A 169 18.78 25.75 -17.59
C PRO A 169 17.60 26.63 -18.02
N ASP A 170 16.72 26.10 -18.87
CA ASP A 170 15.58 26.84 -19.46
C ASP A 170 14.30 26.79 -18.60
N ARG A 171 14.34 26.09 -17.46
CA ARG A 171 13.21 25.93 -16.52
C ARG A 171 13.28 26.85 -15.31
N GLY A 172 14.24 27.79 -15.30
CA GLY A 172 14.42 28.75 -14.24
C GLY A 172 13.29 29.76 -14.12
N ILE A 173 12.95 30.13 -12.89
CA ILE A 173 12.01 31.20 -12.60
C ILE A 173 12.61 32.21 -11.62
N PRO A 174 12.38 33.52 -11.85
CA PRO A 174 12.58 34.51 -10.80
C PRO A 174 11.59 34.23 -9.67
N ALA A 175 12.10 34.09 -8.45
CA ALA A 175 11.30 33.81 -7.27
C ALA A 175 11.13 35.05 -6.37
N GLY A 176 11.32 36.26 -6.94
CA GLY A 176 11.27 37.57 -6.27
C GLY A 176 12.39 37.82 -5.25
N ASP A 177 12.48 39.04 -4.72
CA ASP A 177 13.42 39.44 -3.65
C ASP A 177 14.89 39.01 -3.85
N GLY A 178 15.38 39.06 -5.10
CA GLY A 178 16.76 38.66 -5.42
C GLY A 178 16.98 37.15 -5.38
N LEU A 179 15.95 36.35 -5.68
CA LEU A 179 16.00 34.89 -5.73
C LEU A 179 15.68 34.35 -7.12
N ALA A 180 16.34 33.26 -7.50
CA ALA A 180 16.02 32.49 -8.71
C ALA A 180 16.04 30.98 -8.42
N LEU A 181 15.01 30.28 -8.88
CA LEU A 181 14.79 28.87 -8.59
C LEU A 181 14.77 28.05 -9.88
N TRP A 182 15.44 26.90 -9.85
CA TRP A 182 15.36 25.87 -10.89
C TRP A 182 15.02 24.54 -10.23
N GLU A 183 14.15 23.74 -10.86
CA GLU A 183 14.08 22.30 -10.57
C GLU A 183 15.00 21.58 -11.54
N THR A 184 15.90 20.75 -11.02
CA THR A 184 16.91 20.11 -11.86
C THR A 184 16.30 19.00 -12.70
N MET A 185 15.40 18.18 -12.15
CA MET A 185 14.69 17.14 -12.91
C MET A 185 13.18 17.30 -12.80
N ALA A 186 12.51 17.62 -13.91
CA ALA A 186 11.06 17.77 -13.95
C ALA A 186 10.28 16.47 -14.24
N GLN A 187 10.94 15.38 -14.62
CA GLN A 187 10.32 14.09 -14.95
C GLN A 187 11.07 12.91 -14.30
N PRO A 188 10.37 11.79 -14.01
CA PRO A 188 8.94 11.59 -14.21
C PRO A 188 8.08 12.37 -13.19
N ASP A 189 6.82 12.65 -13.52
CA ASP A 189 5.90 13.43 -12.67
C ASP A 189 5.71 12.81 -11.28
N GLU A 190 5.71 11.48 -11.18
CA GLU A 190 5.49 10.73 -9.95
C GLU A 190 6.73 10.56 -9.06
N ARG A 191 7.87 11.17 -9.45
CA ARG A 191 9.15 11.10 -8.72
C ARG A 191 9.00 11.34 -7.21
N LEU A 192 9.76 10.56 -6.43
CA LEU A 192 9.76 10.67 -4.97
C LEU A 192 10.69 11.80 -4.48
N VAL A 193 11.84 11.97 -5.14
CA VAL A 193 12.85 12.97 -4.80
C VAL A 193 12.82 14.10 -5.84
N ARG A 194 12.65 15.33 -5.38
CA ARG A 194 12.78 16.56 -6.17
C ARG A 194 14.07 17.27 -5.77
N ARG A 195 14.74 17.89 -6.75
CA ARG A 195 16.01 18.59 -6.55
C ARG A 195 15.91 19.99 -7.13
N PHE A 196 16.34 20.98 -6.34
CA PHE A 196 16.21 22.39 -6.69
C PHE A 196 17.54 23.12 -6.53
N VAL A 197 17.80 24.08 -7.41
CA VAL A 197 18.87 25.06 -7.23
C VAL A 197 18.23 26.40 -6.91
N LEU A 198 18.67 27.02 -5.80
CA LEU A 198 18.27 28.38 -5.41
C LEU A 198 19.48 29.30 -5.46
N ALA A 199 19.47 30.25 -6.39
CA ALA A 199 20.45 31.33 -6.41
C ALA A 199 19.93 32.52 -5.59
N ILE A 200 20.79 33.05 -4.72
CA ILE A 200 20.47 34.08 -3.73
C ILE A 200 21.38 35.29 -3.98
N ALA A 201 20.80 36.48 -4.18
CA ALA A 201 21.57 37.71 -4.27
C ALA A 201 22.26 38.03 -2.92
N PRO A 202 23.37 38.78 -2.90
CA PRO A 202 24.16 39.00 -1.68
C PRO A 202 23.34 39.52 -0.48
N ASP A 203 22.36 40.39 -0.73
CA ASP A 203 21.50 41.00 0.29
C ASP A 203 20.18 40.25 0.55
N ALA A 204 19.96 39.13 -0.15
CA ALA A 204 18.70 38.37 -0.11
C ALA A 204 18.71 37.18 0.87
N ASP A 205 19.79 36.98 1.63
CA ASP A 205 19.95 35.83 2.53
C ASP A 205 18.83 35.70 3.59
N PRO A 206 18.40 36.78 4.29
CA PRO A 206 17.29 36.68 5.23
C PRO A 206 15.96 36.29 4.56
N ALA A 207 15.71 36.78 3.34
CA ALA A 207 14.51 36.45 2.57
C ALA A 207 14.54 34.99 2.09
N ALA A 208 15.70 34.51 1.62
CA ALA A 208 15.90 33.13 1.24
C ALA A 208 15.68 32.18 2.43
N SER A 209 16.31 32.45 3.56
CA SER A 209 16.16 31.67 4.79
C SER A 209 14.71 31.64 5.27
N ALA A 210 14.03 32.79 5.31
CA ALA A 210 12.61 32.90 5.66
C ALA A 210 11.66 32.10 4.75
N TRP A 211 12.08 31.85 3.51
CA TRP A 211 11.31 31.14 2.50
C TRP A 211 11.53 29.62 2.52
N VAL A 212 12.78 29.19 2.69
CA VAL A 212 13.17 27.77 2.55
C VAL A 212 13.57 27.08 3.85
N TRP A 213 13.93 27.82 4.90
CA TRP A 213 14.47 27.23 6.14
C TRP A 213 13.76 27.66 7.43
N SER A 214 13.82 28.93 7.81
CA SER A 214 13.25 29.44 9.06
C SER A 214 13.19 30.98 9.06
N ARG A 215 12.19 31.52 9.77
CA ARG A 215 12.09 32.96 10.09
C ARG A 215 12.67 33.32 11.46
N GLY A 216 13.48 32.43 12.03
CA GLY A 216 13.87 32.47 13.45
C GLY A 216 12.86 31.77 14.37
N ASP A 217 11.89 31.05 13.80
CA ASP A 217 10.92 30.24 14.52
C ASP A 217 10.93 28.77 14.04
N THR A 218 10.08 27.95 14.66
CA THR A 218 9.94 26.53 14.34
C THR A 218 8.78 26.25 13.37
N ALA A 219 8.18 27.27 12.76
CA ALA A 219 7.10 27.07 11.80
C ALA A 219 7.62 26.39 10.53
N ILE A 220 6.72 25.77 9.77
CA ILE A 220 7.08 25.20 8.47
C ILE A 220 7.39 26.36 7.48
N PRO A 221 8.52 26.33 6.77
CA PRO A 221 8.84 27.35 5.78
C PRO A 221 7.81 27.37 4.63
N PRO A 222 7.53 28.53 4.02
CA PRO A 222 6.58 28.63 2.92
C PRO A 222 6.87 27.66 1.77
N LEU A 223 8.13 27.54 1.32
CA LEU A 223 8.48 26.60 0.25
C LEU A 223 8.32 25.15 0.70
N ALA A 224 8.68 24.82 1.94
CA ALA A 224 8.47 23.48 2.50
C ALA A 224 6.98 23.12 2.59
N ARG A 225 6.10 24.08 2.92
CA ARG A 225 4.64 23.88 2.92
C ARG A 225 4.11 23.69 1.50
N TYR A 226 4.59 24.46 0.53
CA TYR A 226 4.24 24.25 -0.87
C TYR A 226 4.63 22.83 -1.33
N LEU A 227 5.88 22.43 -1.09
CA LEU A 227 6.43 21.14 -1.49
C LEU A 227 5.76 19.96 -0.79
N LEU A 228 5.23 20.15 0.43
CA LEU A 228 4.39 19.18 1.12
C LEU A 228 3.14 18.83 0.30
N HIS A 229 2.42 19.84 -0.20
CA HIS A 229 1.23 19.62 -1.02
C HIS A 229 1.59 19.02 -2.39
N ALA A 230 2.74 19.41 -2.95
CA ALA A 230 3.25 18.85 -4.20
C ALA A 230 3.64 17.36 -4.04
N ALA A 231 4.18 16.98 -2.87
CA ALA A 231 4.47 15.60 -2.52
C ALA A 231 3.17 14.78 -2.35
N LYS A 232 2.14 15.35 -1.70
CA LYS A 232 0.82 14.72 -1.58
C LYS A 232 0.18 14.46 -2.95
N LEU A 233 0.23 15.43 -3.85
CA LEU A 233 -0.23 15.29 -5.23
C LEU A 233 0.46 14.11 -5.95
N ARG A 234 1.80 14.06 -5.88
CA ARG A 234 2.59 12.99 -6.53
C ARG A 234 2.38 11.63 -5.90
N TYR A 235 2.18 11.56 -4.59
CA TYR A 235 1.82 10.33 -3.91
C TYR A 235 0.49 9.76 -4.44
N GLN A 236 -0.54 10.60 -4.58
CA GLN A 236 -1.83 10.17 -5.14
C GLN A 236 -1.67 9.66 -6.59
N LEU A 237 -0.83 10.34 -7.39
CA LEU A 237 -0.51 9.90 -8.74
C LEU A 237 0.15 8.51 -8.75
N ARG A 238 1.12 8.25 -7.85
CA ARG A 238 1.77 6.93 -7.73
C ARG A 238 0.79 5.82 -7.36
N VAL A 239 -0.08 6.07 -6.37
CA VAL A 239 -1.10 5.10 -5.94
C VAL A 239 -2.00 4.75 -7.12
N TRP A 240 -2.51 5.77 -7.81
CA TRP A 240 -3.39 5.60 -8.96
C TRP A 240 -2.72 4.85 -10.14
N GLN A 241 -1.48 5.21 -10.51
CA GLN A 241 -0.76 4.56 -11.61
C GLN A 241 -0.48 3.08 -11.35
N ARG A 242 -0.14 2.72 -10.10
CA ARG A 242 0.19 1.34 -9.72
C ARG A 242 -1.00 0.39 -9.85
N ASP A 243 -2.20 0.89 -9.57
CA ASP A 243 -3.38 0.04 -9.47
C ASP A 243 -3.95 -0.30 -10.84
N GLY A 244 -4.09 0.66 -11.75
CA GLY A 244 -4.62 0.42 -13.11
C GLY A 244 -5.94 -0.38 -13.12
N GLN A 245 -6.67 -0.37 -12.00
CA GLN A 245 -7.81 -1.26 -11.74
C GLN A 245 -9.04 -0.80 -12.51
N ALA A 246 -9.22 0.52 -12.67
CA ALA A 246 -10.37 1.10 -13.33
C ALA A 246 -10.52 0.61 -14.78
N ARG A 247 -9.43 0.68 -15.56
CA ARG A 247 -9.43 0.20 -16.95
C ARG A 247 -9.71 -1.29 -17.07
N ARG A 248 -9.12 -2.12 -16.19
CA ARG A 248 -9.33 -3.57 -16.18
C ARG A 248 -10.78 -3.92 -15.83
N LEU A 249 -11.34 -3.24 -14.83
CA LEU A 249 -12.69 -3.49 -14.35
C LEU A 249 -13.74 -3.01 -15.35
N LYS A 250 -13.52 -1.85 -15.98
CA LYS A 250 -14.34 -1.39 -17.10
C LYS A 250 -14.38 -2.42 -18.23
N ALA A 251 -13.22 -2.90 -18.67
CA ALA A 251 -13.14 -3.90 -19.74
C ALA A 251 -13.86 -5.21 -19.37
N ALA A 252 -13.77 -5.64 -18.11
CA ALA A 252 -14.50 -6.79 -17.60
C ALA A 252 -16.02 -6.57 -17.64
N LEU A 253 -16.51 -5.42 -17.16
CA LEU A 253 -17.94 -5.08 -17.20
C LEU A 253 -18.50 -5.06 -18.62
N ASP A 254 -17.79 -4.42 -19.55
CA ASP A 254 -18.23 -4.32 -20.95
C ASP A 254 -18.28 -5.71 -21.60
N THR A 255 -17.25 -6.53 -21.39
CA THR A 255 -17.16 -7.89 -21.97
C THR A 255 -18.28 -8.79 -21.44
N LEU A 256 -18.47 -8.82 -20.12
CA LEU A 256 -19.49 -9.64 -19.47
C LEU A 256 -20.90 -9.17 -19.83
N GLY A 257 -21.13 -7.86 -19.89
CA GLY A 257 -22.41 -7.27 -20.29
C GLY A 257 -22.78 -7.61 -21.73
N ASP A 258 -21.85 -7.43 -22.67
CA ASP A 258 -22.07 -7.75 -24.08
C ASP A 258 -22.30 -9.26 -24.28
N GLU A 259 -21.60 -10.11 -23.54
CA GLU A 259 -21.79 -11.56 -23.59
C GLU A 259 -23.16 -12.00 -23.06
N LEU A 260 -23.63 -11.42 -21.95
CA LEU A 260 -24.94 -11.71 -21.39
C LEU A 260 -26.08 -11.24 -22.31
N VAL A 261 -25.92 -10.09 -22.96
CA VAL A 261 -26.87 -9.62 -23.98
C VAL A 261 -26.94 -10.60 -25.16
N ARG A 262 -25.82 -11.16 -25.60
CA ARG A 262 -25.79 -12.14 -26.70
C ARG A 262 -26.45 -13.47 -26.33
N LEU A 263 -26.24 -13.95 -25.11
CA LEU A 263 -26.72 -15.27 -24.67
C LEU A 263 -28.15 -15.22 -24.11
N GLY A 264 -28.62 -14.06 -23.65
CA GLY A 264 -29.96 -13.85 -23.10
C GLY A 264 -30.15 -14.47 -21.71
N ALA A 265 -31.42 -14.67 -21.31
CA ALA A 265 -31.80 -15.08 -19.94
C ALA A 265 -31.36 -16.49 -19.48
N ALA A 266 -30.55 -17.17 -20.30
CA ALA A 266 -30.11 -18.55 -20.12
C ALA A 266 -28.84 -18.71 -19.27
N GLU A 267 -28.12 -17.62 -18.94
CA GLU A 267 -26.81 -17.68 -18.28
C GLU A 267 -26.80 -17.00 -16.89
N PRO A 268 -27.32 -17.67 -15.84
CA PRO A 268 -27.43 -17.11 -14.48
C PRO A 268 -26.08 -16.81 -13.82
N VAL A 269 -25.04 -17.59 -14.15
CA VAL A 269 -23.68 -17.38 -13.61
C VAL A 269 -23.08 -16.08 -14.15
N LEU A 270 -23.29 -15.80 -15.43
CA LEU A 270 -22.76 -14.61 -16.08
C LEU A 270 -23.41 -13.33 -15.54
N ALA A 271 -24.73 -13.36 -15.30
CA ALA A 271 -25.47 -12.28 -14.65
C ALA A 271 -24.98 -11.98 -13.23
N GLU A 272 -24.70 -13.02 -12.42
CA GLU A 272 -24.18 -12.82 -11.07
C GLU A 272 -22.73 -12.33 -11.07
N LEU A 273 -21.88 -12.80 -11.98
CA LEU A 273 -20.52 -12.29 -12.13
C LEU A 273 -20.52 -10.81 -12.55
N LEU A 274 -21.39 -10.44 -13.50
CA LEU A 274 -21.58 -9.04 -13.91
C LEU A 274 -22.02 -8.18 -12.72
N ARG A 275 -22.93 -8.69 -11.87
CA ARG A 275 -23.36 -8.03 -10.63
C ARG A 275 -22.21 -7.84 -9.63
N LEU A 276 -21.37 -8.85 -9.41
CA LEU A 276 -20.21 -8.76 -8.51
C LEU A 276 -19.16 -7.76 -9.03
N ARG A 277 -18.84 -7.80 -10.34
CA ARG A 277 -17.94 -6.83 -10.95
C ARG A 277 -18.49 -5.40 -10.92
N ARG A 278 -19.81 -5.25 -10.99
CA ARG A 278 -20.47 -3.95 -10.77
C ARG A 278 -20.27 -3.47 -9.34
N LEU A 279 -20.33 -4.36 -8.35
CA LEU A 279 -20.06 -4.00 -6.95
C LEU A 279 -18.61 -3.59 -6.73
N ASP A 280 -17.64 -4.35 -7.27
CA ASP A 280 -16.22 -3.96 -7.29
C ASP A 280 -16.05 -2.56 -7.89
N ALA A 281 -16.78 -2.26 -8.97
CA ALA A 281 -16.70 -0.97 -9.65
C ALA A 281 -17.26 0.16 -8.78
N ARG A 282 -18.31 -0.10 -7.99
CA ARG A 282 -18.86 0.89 -7.04
C ARG A 282 -17.89 1.20 -5.91
N PHE A 283 -17.16 0.20 -5.39
CA PHE A 283 -16.11 0.44 -4.39
C PHE A 283 -14.96 1.26 -4.99
N LEU A 284 -14.45 0.85 -6.15
CA LEU A 284 -13.40 1.59 -6.83
C LEU A 284 -13.82 3.03 -7.20
N LEU A 285 -15.08 3.24 -7.62
CA LEU A 285 -15.63 4.57 -7.86
C LEU A 285 -15.64 5.43 -6.59
N ALA A 286 -15.89 4.84 -5.43
CA ALA A 286 -15.79 5.57 -4.16
C ALA A 286 -14.35 5.98 -3.86
N ASP A 287 -13.40 5.06 -4.01
CA ASP A 287 -11.97 5.31 -3.79
C ASP A 287 -11.42 6.38 -4.76
N LEU A 288 -11.80 6.33 -6.05
CA LEU A 288 -11.41 7.31 -7.06
C LEU A 288 -11.99 8.71 -6.77
N ARG A 289 -13.22 8.79 -6.26
CA ARG A 289 -13.84 10.07 -5.85
C ARG A 289 -13.17 10.66 -4.62
N GLU A 290 -12.79 9.82 -3.65
CA GLU A 290 -12.02 10.24 -2.47
C GLU A 290 -10.62 10.74 -2.87
N MET A 291 -9.94 10.01 -3.75
CA MET A 291 -8.66 10.42 -4.31
C MET A 291 -8.78 11.75 -5.06
N ARG A 292 -9.78 11.89 -5.93
CA ARG A 292 -10.06 13.14 -6.64
C ARG A 292 -10.23 14.29 -5.66
N ARG A 293 -11.02 14.11 -4.60
CA ARG A 293 -11.21 15.14 -3.57
C ARG A 293 -9.89 15.51 -2.89
N SER A 294 -9.06 14.52 -2.59
CA SER A 294 -7.73 14.74 -2.02
C SER A 294 -6.82 15.54 -2.94
N VAL A 295 -6.87 15.28 -4.25
CA VAL A 295 -6.11 16.02 -5.28
C VAL A 295 -6.61 17.46 -5.41
N GLU A 296 -7.93 17.69 -5.37
CA GLU A 296 -8.49 19.06 -5.37
C GLU A 296 -7.98 19.89 -4.19
N ILE A 297 -8.00 19.30 -3.00
CA ILE A 297 -7.54 19.98 -1.78
C ILE A 297 -6.05 20.29 -1.90
N ALA A 298 -5.24 19.34 -2.37
CA ALA A 298 -3.82 19.55 -2.60
C ALA A 298 -3.57 20.66 -3.64
N ALA A 299 -4.32 20.70 -4.74
CA ALA A 299 -4.23 21.72 -5.78
C ALA A 299 -4.59 23.12 -5.27
N ALA A 300 -5.68 23.24 -4.51
CA ALA A 300 -6.08 24.50 -3.89
C ALA A 300 -5.03 24.99 -2.88
N ASN A 301 -4.47 24.06 -2.09
CA ASN A 301 -3.40 24.37 -1.14
C ASN A 301 -2.10 24.79 -1.84
N LEU A 302 -1.72 24.16 -2.94
CA LEU A 302 -0.60 24.60 -3.77
C LEU A 302 -0.79 26.05 -4.23
N GLY A 303 -1.95 26.38 -4.79
CA GLY A 303 -2.27 27.73 -5.23
C GLY A 303 -2.19 28.78 -4.11
N ARG A 304 -2.61 28.43 -2.88
CA ARG A 304 -2.49 29.29 -1.69
C ARG A 304 -1.05 29.40 -1.18
N ALA A 305 -0.31 28.31 -1.18
CA ALA A 305 1.07 28.23 -0.68
C ALA A 305 2.08 28.90 -1.62
N SER A 306 1.74 29.11 -2.90
CA SER A 306 2.53 29.89 -3.86
C SER A 306 2.67 31.39 -3.51
N GLY A 307 2.06 31.84 -2.41
CA GLY A 307 2.10 33.23 -1.95
C GLY A 307 3.43 33.66 -1.34
N HIS A 308 4.10 34.57 -2.05
CA HIS A 308 5.22 35.45 -1.70
C HIS A 308 6.66 34.87 -1.52
N PRO A 309 7.62 35.29 -2.38
CA PRO A 309 7.39 36.15 -3.54
C PRO A 309 6.75 35.29 -4.64
N ALA A 310 5.47 35.54 -4.89
CA ALA A 310 4.75 34.83 -5.91
C ALA A 310 5.47 35.16 -7.22
N PRO A 311 5.78 34.17 -8.06
CA PRO A 311 6.22 34.53 -9.39
C PRO A 311 5.09 35.39 -10.00
N GLY A 312 5.45 36.53 -10.59
CA GLY A 312 4.46 37.51 -11.05
C GLY A 312 3.38 36.88 -11.92
N PRO A 313 2.23 37.55 -12.15
CA PRO A 313 1.02 36.99 -12.80
C PRO A 313 1.20 36.41 -14.22
N ALA A 314 2.43 36.29 -14.74
CA ALA A 314 2.79 35.83 -16.07
C ALA A 314 3.80 34.65 -16.11
N THR A 315 4.19 34.01 -14.99
CA THR A 315 5.05 32.82 -15.09
C THR A 315 4.26 31.59 -15.52
N THR A 316 4.23 31.35 -16.83
CA THR A 316 3.59 30.19 -17.46
C THR A 316 4.47 28.93 -17.47
N ARG A 317 5.64 28.97 -16.82
CA ARG A 317 6.66 27.91 -16.82
C ARG A 317 7.33 27.80 -15.45
N GLY A 318 7.98 26.66 -15.21
CA GLY A 318 8.75 26.37 -14.00
C GLY A 318 8.01 25.46 -13.02
N PRO A 319 8.65 25.06 -11.91
CA PRO A 319 8.17 23.98 -11.04
C PRO A 319 6.76 24.22 -10.48
N PHE A 320 6.40 25.48 -10.21
CA PHE A 320 5.08 25.82 -9.69
C PHE A 320 3.96 25.72 -10.74
N ALA A 321 4.25 26.14 -11.98
CA ALA A 321 3.34 26.00 -13.10
C ALA A 321 3.19 24.53 -13.51
N ASP A 322 4.30 23.78 -13.47
CA ASP A 322 4.31 22.34 -13.75
C ASP A 322 3.44 21.56 -12.75
N ASP A 323 3.53 21.89 -11.47
CA ASP A 323 2.71 21.31 -10.40
C ASP A 323 1.22 21.65 -10.56
N ALA A 324 0.89 22.90 -10.90
CA ALA A 324 -0.49 23.31 -11.18
C ALA A 324 -1.06 22.60 -12.42
N ALA A 325 -0.25 22.48 -13.47
CA ALA A 325 -0.65 21.79 -14.69
C ALA A 325 -0.79 20.27 -14.47
N LEU A 326 0.08 19.67 -13.65
CA LEU A 326 -0.03 18.27 -13.22
C LEU A 326 -1.32 18.03 -12.45
N ALA A 327 -1.62 18.88 -11.47
CA ALA A 327 -2.86 18.78 -10.70
C ALA A 327 -4.10 18.85 -11.61
N HIS A 328 -4.12 19.82 -12.53
CA HIS A 328 -5.22 19.98 -13.47
C HIS A 328 -5.42 18.74 -14.36
N ARG A 329 -4.36 18.27 -15.04
CA ARG A 329 -4.42 17.07 -15.88
C ARG A 329 -4.80 15.82 -15.10
N PHE A 330 -4.35 15.71 -13.85
CA PHE A 330 -4.69 14.54 -13.02
C PHE A 330 -6.17 14.55 -12.62
N LEU A 331 -6.72 15.71 -12.27
CA LEU A 331 -8.15 15.85 -11.99
C LEU A 331 -9.01 15.50 -13.20
N GLU A 332 -8.67 16.01 -14.39
CA GLU A 332 -9.35 15.66 -15.64
C GLU A 332 -9.33 14.15 -15.88
N ARG A 333 -8.19 13.51 -15.64
CA ARG A 333 -8.05 12.07 -15.82
C ARG A 333 -8.86 11.25 -14.83
N LEU A 334 -8.95 11.68 -13.58
CA LEU A 334 -9.81 11.04 -12.57
C LEU A 334 -11.30 11.23 -12.90
N ASP A 335 -11.68 12.40 -13.43
CA ASP A 335 -13.05 12.65 -13.92
C ASP A 335 -13.40 11.72 -15.08
N ASP A 336 -12.53 11.63 -16.10
CA ASP A 336 -12.71 10.75 -17.24
C ASP A 336 -12.85 9.29 -16.81
N GLU A 337 -11.94 8.78 -15.97
CA GLU A 337 -11.99 7.39 -15.52
C GLU A 337 -13.24 7.09 -14.68
N THR A 338 -13.62 8.00 -13.78
CA THR A 338 -14.84 7.87 -12.98
C THR A 338 -16.07 7.87 -13.88
N ALA A 339 -16.13 8.75 -14.88
CA ALA A 339 -17.23 8.84 -15.83
C ALA A 339 -17.34 7.55 -16.67
N TYR A 340 -16.26 7.09 -17.28
CA TYR A 340 -16.26 5.86 -18.09
C TYR A 340 -16.61 4.61 -17.27
N LEU A 341 -16.08 4.49 -16.05
CA LEU A 341 -16.40 3.35 -15.19
C LEU A 341 -17.86 3.40 -14.71
N THR A 342 -18.40 4.59 -14.44
CA THR A 342 -19.82 4.78 -14.11
C THR A 342 -20.71 4.33 -15.27
N ILE A 343 -20.42 4.78 -16.50
CA ILE A 343 -21.18 4.37 -17.69
C ILE A 343 -21.20 2.84 -17.86
N SER A 344 -20.04 2.18 -17.71
CA SER A 344 -19.97 0.71 -17.81
C SER A 344 -20.71 0.02 -16.66
N ALA A 345 -20.66 0.56 -15.43
CA ALA A 345 -21.38 0.02 -14.28
C ALA A 345 -22.92 0.18 -14.41
N ASP A 346 -23.39 1.32 -14.90
CA ASP A 346 -24.81 1.59 -15.15
C ASP A 346 -25.35 0.71 -16.28
N ARG A 347 -24.56 0.52 -17.35
CA ARG A 347 -24.92 -0.41 -18.43
C ARG A 347 -25.02 -1.85 -17.92
N ALA A 348 -24.08 -2.27 -17.07
CA ALA A 348 -24.13 -3.57 -16.41
C ALA A 348 -25.38 -3.72 -15.53
N GLU A 349 -25.83 -2.64 -14.87
CA GLU A 349 -27.08 -2.63 -14.10
C GLU A 349 -28.30 -2.89 -14.96
N ILE A 350 -28.45 -2.16 -16.07
CA ILE A 350 -29.55 -2.34 -17.00
C ILE A 350 -29.59 -3.78 -17.54
N VAL A 351 -28.44 -4.35 -17.91
CA VAL A 351 -28.38 -5.72 -18.43
C VAL A 351 -28.79 -6.74 -17.37
N VAL A 352 -28.33 -6.59 -16.13
CA VAL A 352 -28.73 -7.46 -15.01
C VAL A 352 -30.23 -7.35 -14.72
N ASP A 353 -30.80 -6.14 -14.76
CA ASP A 353 -32.22 -5.92 -14.49
C ASP A 353 -33.11 -6.50 -15.60
N LEU A 354 -32.69 -6.40 -16.88
CA LEU A 354 -33.39 -7.02 -18.01
C LEU A 354 -33.34 -8.56 -17.95
N ASP A 355 -32.21 -9.15 -17.55
CA ASP A 355 -32.10 -10.60 -17.32
C ASP A 355 -33.08 -11.07 -16.23
N GLN A 356 -33.16 -10.34 -15.10
CA GLN A 356 -34.11 -10.64 -14.03
C GLN A 356 -35.57 -10.50 -14.48
N ALA A 357 -35.91 -9.45 -15.22
CA ALA A 357 -37.24 -9.23 -15.77
C ALA A 357 -37.62 -10.32 -16.78
N GLY A 358 -36.70 -10.75 -17.64
CA GLY A 358 -36.90 -11.84 -18.60
C GLY A 358 -37.13 -13.21 -17.95
N ARG A 359 -36.62 -13.42 -16.73
CA ARG A 359 -36.89 -14.62 -15.91
C ARG A 359 -38.24 -14.56 -15.17
N THR A 360 -38.89 -13.40 -15.12
CA THR A 360 -40.16 -13.20 -14.42
C THR A 360 -41.32 -13.23 -15.44
N PRO A 361 -42.21 -14.25 -15.45
CA PRO A 361 -43.30 -14.30 -16.42
C PRO A 361 -44.31 -13.15 -16.21
N PRO A 362 -44.93 -12.60 -17.27
CA PRO A 362 -45.95 -11.58 -17.12
C PRO A 362 -47.18 -12.17 -16.41
N GLY A 363 -47.48 -11.62 -15.22
CA GLY A 363 -48.62 -12.03 -14.42
C GLY A 363 -49.94 -11.81 -15.16
N ARG A 364 -50.73 -12.89 -15.34
CA ARG A 364 -52.17 -12.78 -15.55
C ARG A 364 -52.86 -12.47 -14.22
N PRO A 365 -53.93 -11.66 -14.18
CA PRO A 365 -54.70 -11.45 -12.95
C PRO A 365 -55.30 -12.78 -12.51
N ALA A 366 -54.99 -13.21 -11.29
CA ALA A 366 -55.51 -14.44 -10.70
C ALA A 366 -56.91 -14.20 -10.12
N GLU A 367 -57.89 -15.01 -10.53
CA GLU A 367 -59.12 -15.22 -9.74
C GLU A 367 -58.77 -15.90 -8.40
N PRO A 368 -59.46 -15.56 -7.30
CA PRO A 368 -59.10 -16.04 -5.97
C PRO A 368 -59.73 -17.40 -5.67
N VAL A 369 -58.92 -18.47 -5.61
CA VAL A 369 -59.26 -19.71 -4.89
C VAL A 369 -57.98 -20.38 -4.35
N PRO A 370 -58.07 -21.20 -3.29
CA PRO A 370 -57.47 -20.98 -1.97
C PRO A 370 -56.07 -21.61 -1.84
N ALA A 371 -55.34 -21.16 -0.82
CA ALA A 371 -53.97 -21.57 -0.51
C ALA A 371 -53.79 -23.10 -0.40
N THR A 372 -53.20 -23.69 -1.43
CA THR A 372 -52.32 -24.85 -1.30
C THR A 372 -50.90 -24.36 -1.47
N GLU A 373 -50.11 -24.47 -0.40
CA GLU A 373 -48.69 -24.10 -0.37
C GLU A 373 -47.93 -24.75 -1.54
N PRO A 374 -47.20 -23.99 -2.36
CA PRO A 374 -46.40 -24.56 -3.43
C PRO A 374 -45.13 -25.17 -2.84
N THR A 375 -44.96 -26.47 -3.05
CA THR A 375 -43.73 -27.21 -2.76
C THR A 375 -42.56 -26.55 -3.51
N PRO A 376 -41.46 -26.18 -2.83
CA PRO A 376 -40.30 -25.57 -3.46
C PRO A 376 -39.65 -26.54 -4.46
N PRO A 377 -38.93 -26.05 -5.48
CA PRO A 377 -38.12 -26.91 -6.35
C PRO A 377 -37.13 -27.71 -5.49
N PRO A 378 -36.67 -28.90 -5.93
CA PRO A 378 -35.81 -29.74 -5.10
C PRO A 378 -34.54 -28.97 -4.76
N VAL A 379 -34.47 -28.52 -3.51
CA VAL A 379 -33.28 -27.90 -2.94
C VAL A 379 -32.19 -28.96 -3.00
N ARG A 380 -31.15 -28.71 -3.80
CA ARG A 380 -29.96 -29.57 -3.81
C ARG A 380 -29.48 -29.65 -2.36
N ASP A 381 -29.50 -30.85 -1.77
CA ASP A 381 -29.15 -31.06 -0.36
C ASP A 381 -27.66 -30.75 -0.14
N ARG A 382 -27.36 -29.48 0.17
CA ARG A 382 -26.01 -28.96 0.43
C ARG A 382 -25.46 -29.41 1.78
N THR A 383 -26.29 -30.01 2.65
CA THR A 383 -25.89 -30.37 4.02
C THR A 383 -24.76 -31.39 4.04
N ARG A 384 -24.57 -32.15 2.94
CA ARG A 384 -23.50 -33.13 2.76
C ARG A 384 -22.24 -32.59 2.09
N ASP A 385 -22.27 -31.40 1.50
CA ASP A 385 -21.14 -30.85 0.75
C ASP A 385 -20.10 -30.25 1.70
N VAL A 386 -18.84 -30.64 1.53
CA VAL A 386 -17.72 -30.17 2.34
C VAL A 386 -16.64 -29.62 1.42
N PHE A 387 -16.33 -28.34 1.53
CA PHE A 387 -15.22 -27.76 0.80
C PHE A 387 -13.89 -28.11 1.49
N VAL A 388 -12.95 -28.71 0.75
CA VAL A 388 -11.64 -29.08 1.30
C VAL A 388 -10.54 -28.19 0.73
N VAL A 389 -9.92 -27.41 1.61
CA VAL A 389 -8.72 -26.61 1.33
C VAL A 389 -7.50 -27.46 1.68
N HIS A 390 -6.54 -27.58 0.76
CA HIS A 390 -5.32 -28.36 0.97
C HIS A 390 -4.15 -27.83 0.12
N GLY A 391 -2.92 -28.16 0.51
CA GLY A 391 -1.72 -27.87 -0.27
C GLY A 391 -1.42 -28.97 -1.30
N ARG A 392 -0.14 -29.14 -1.64
CA ARG A 392 0.35 -30.12 -2.64
C ARG A 392 0.54 -31.53 -2.09
N ASP A 393 0.30 -31.76 -0.80
CA ASP A 393 0.40 -33.09 -0.21
C ASP A 393 -0.78 -33.99 -0.63
N GLU A 394 -0.58 -34.68 -1.75
CA GLU A 394 -1.60 -35.51 -2.38
C GLU A 394 -2.01 -36.72 -1.52
N ALA A 395 -1.07 -37.33 -0.79
CA ALA A 395 -1.38 -38.46 0.07
C ALA A 395 -2.29 -38.04 1.23
N ALA A 396 -2.01 -36.88 1.84
CA ALA A 396 -2.83 -36.34 2.91
C ALA A 396 -4.21 -35.92 2.40
N ARG A 397 -4.28 -35.32 1.21
CA ARG A 397 -5.53 -34.98 0.52
C ARG A 397 -6.41 -36.20 0.30
N VAL A 398 -5.88 -37.24 -0.36
CA VAL A 398 -6.60 -38.49 -0.64
C VAL A 398 -7.16 -39.11 0.64
N ALA A 399 -6.35 -39.20 1.69
CA ALA A 399 -6.77 -39.78 2.98
C ALA A 399 -7.94 -39.00 3.62
N VAL A 400 -7.94 -37.66 3.56
CA VAL A 400 -9.04 -36.82 4.06
C VAL A 400 -10.30 -37.00 3.22
N PHE A 401 -10.16 -37.04 1.89
CA PHE A 401 -11.30 -37.23 0.98
C PHE A 401 -11.97 -38.59 1.20
N GLU A 402 -11.20 -39.67 1.36
CA GLU A 402 -11.72 -40.99 1.68
C GLU A 402 -12.47 -41.02 3.02
N LEU A 403 -11.93 -40.35 4.04
CA LEU A 403 -12.59 -40.24 5.34
C LEU A 403 -13.93 -39.49 5.23
N LEU A 404 -13.97 -38.36 4.53
CA LEU A 404 -15.20 -37.58 4.34
C LEU A 404 -16.26 -38.37 3.57
N ARG A 405 -15.86 -39.09 2.51
CA ARG A 405 -16.76 -39.99 1.75
C ARG A 405 -17.28 -41.13 2.63
N ALA A 406 -16.43 -41.74 3.46
CA ALA A 406 -16.83 -42.80 4.39
C ALA A 406 -17.79 -42.31 5.49
N LEU A 407 -17.76 -41.02 5.83
CA LEU A 407 -18.73 -40.36 6.72
C LEU A 407 -20.06 -40.03 6.03
N GLY A 408 -20.20 -40.32 4.73
CA GLY A 408 -21.39 -40.06 3.93
C GLY A 408 -21.48 -38.62 3.40
N LEU A 409 -20.36 -37.90 3.38
CA LEU A 409 -20.24 -36.52 2.89
C LEU A 409 -19.67 -36.49 1.46
N ARG A 410 -19.85 -35.36 0.80
CA ARG A 410 -19.37 -35.08 -0.55
C ARG A 410 -18.25 -34.04 -0.46
N PRO A 411 -16.97 -34.47 -0.40
CA PRO A 411 -15.88 -33.52 -0.44
C PRO A 411 -15.76 -32.91 -1.84
N LEU A 412 -15.74 -31.59 -1.93
CA LEU A 412 -15.59 -30.84 -3.17
C LEU A 412 -14.11 -30.48 -3.36
N GLU A 413 -13.56 -30.82 -4.53
CA GLU A 413 -12.19 -30.45 -4.90
C GLU A 413 -12.13 -29.00 -5.42
N TRP A 414 -10.93 -28.41 -5.38
CA TRP A 414 -10.68 -27.10 -5.98
C TRP A 414 -11.10 -27.08 -7.46
N GLU A 415 -10.77 -28.11 -8.23
CA GLU A 415 -11.13 -28.20 -9.65
C GLU A 415 -12.63 -28.36 -9.88
N ASP A 416 -13.35 -29.05 -8.99
CA ASP A 416 -14.82 -29.09 -9.02
C ASP A 416 -15.39 -27.69 -8.84
N LEU A 417 -14.83 -26.93 -7.91
CA LEU A 417 -15.26 -25.55 -7.63
C LEU A 417 -14.86 -24.59 -8.75
N VAL A 418 -13.70 -24.78 -9.37
CA VAL A 418 -13.26 -24.08 -10.59
C VAL A 418 -14.18 -24.39 -11.76
N ALA A 419 -14.49 -25.67 -12.01
CA ALA A 419 -15.42 -26.09 -13.05
C ALA A 419 -16.82 -25.52 -12.81
N MET A 420 -17.24 -25.46 -11.55
CA MET A 420 -18.49 -24.82 -11.14
C MET A 420 -18.48 -23.29 -11.27
N THR A 421 -17.31 -22.64 -11.35
CA THR A 421 -17.21 -21.22 -11.75
C THR A 421 -17.43 -20.99 -13.24
N GLY A 422 -17.40 -22.05 -14.06
CA GLY A 422 -17.52 -21.97 -15.52
C GLY A 422 -16.34 -21.29 -16.22
N LYS A 423 -15.26 -20.99 -15.50
CA LYS A 423 -14.07 -20.29 -16.01
C LYS A 423 -12.89 -21.25 -16.13
N PRO A 424 -12.05 -21.15 -17.19
CA PRO A 424 -10.85 -21.97 -17.32
C PRO A 424 -9.72 -21.56 -16.34
N SER A 425 -9.78 -20.36 -15.75
CA SER A 425 -8.81 -19.89 -14.75
C SER A 425 -9.39 -18.79 -13.83
N PRO A 426 -10.17 -19.15 -12.79
CA PRO A 426 -10.75 -18.19 -11.84
C PRO A 426 -9.74 -17.70 -10.80
N PHE A 427 -9.98 -16.52 -10.23
CA PHE A 427 -9.15 -15.98 -9.14
C PHE A 427 -9.43 -16.72 -7.81
N LEU A 428 -8.40 -16.86 -6.95
CA LEU A 428 -8.46 -17.64 -5.72
C LEU A 428 -9.65 -17.26 -4.82
N GLY A 429 -9.87 -15.95 -4.65
CA GLY A 429 -10.99 -15.45 -3.85
C GLY A 429 -12.36 -15.65 -4.48
N GLU A 430 -12.46 -15.74 -5.81
CA GLU A 430 -13.73 -16.00 -6.51
C GLU A 430 -14.20 -17.44 -6.28
N VAL A 431 -13.30 -18.42 -6.40
CA VAL A 431 -13.61 -19.84 -6.16
C VAL A 431 -14.07 -20.06 -4.73
N ILE A 432 -13.39 -19.45 -3.75
CA ILE A 432 -13.78 -19.52 -2.34
C ILE A 432 -15.14 -18.85 -2.12
N ALA A 433 -15.37 -17.64 -2.65
CA ALA A 433 -16.66 -16.97 -2.52
C ALA A 433 -17.82 -17.76 -3.16
N HIS A 434 -17.57 -18.50 -4.25
CA HIS A 434 -18.56 -19.33 -4.93
C HIS A 434 -18.77 -20.70 -4.25
N ALA A 435 -17.74 -21.26 -3.63
CA ALA A 435 -17.80 -22.54 -2.91
C ALA A 435 -18.58 -22.45 -1.59
N MET A 436 -18.51 -21.29 -0.93
CA MET A 436 -19.00 -21.11 0.45
C MET A 436 -20.52 -21.20 0.63
N PRO A 437 -21.39 -20.74 -0.30
CA PRO A 437 -22.83 -20.99 -0.25
C PRO A 437 -23.21 -22.46 -0.51
N LEU A 438 -22.33 -23.20 -1.19
CA LEU A 438 -22.58 -24.54 -1.71
C LEU A 438 -22.12 -25.64 -0.75
N ALA A 439 -21.26 -25.32 0.22
CA ALA A 439 -20.78 -26.26 1.23
C ALA A 439 -21.43 -26.03 2.61
N GLN A 440 -21.75 -27.13 3.31
CA GLN A 440 -22.19 -27.11 4.70
C GLN A 440 -21.05 -26.79 5.65
N ALA A 441 -19.85 -27.30 5.37
CA ALA A 441 -18.66 -27.10 6.19
C ALA A 441 -17.41 -26.92 5.33
N VAL A 442 -16.38 -26.30 5.91
CA VAL A 442 -15.05 -26.15 5.31
C VAL A 442 -14.05 -26.93 6.12
N VAL A 443 -13.25 -27.76 5.47
CA VAL A 443 -12.13 -28.51 6.08
C VAL A 443 -10.84 -27.96 5.51
N VAL A 444 -10.01 -27.38 6.36
CA VAL A 444 -8.69 -26.86 5.98
C VAL A 444 -7.63 -27.84 6.45
N LEU A 445 -6.96 -28.50 5.51
CA LEU A 445 -5.88 -29.43 5.75
C LEU A 445 -4.53 -28.71 5.67
N MET A 446 -3.90 -28.53 6.82
CA MET A 446 -2.57 -27.93 6.95
C MET A 446 -1.51 -29.02 7.03
N THR A 447 -0.71 -29.13 5.98
CA THR A 447 0.44 -30.04 5.85
C THR A 447 1.77 -29.25 5.83
N PRO A 448 2.86 -29.77 6.43
CA PRO A 448 4.16 -29.10 6.45
C PRO A 448 4.77 -29.19 5.06
N GLU A 449 4.72 -28.10 4.28
CA GLU A 449 5.13 -28.11 2.88
C GLU A 449 6.25 -27.13 2.59
N ASP A 450 6.16 -25.91 3.12
CA ASP A 450 7.18 -24.89 2.94
C ASP A 450 8.14 -24.89 4.13
N VAL A 451 9.43 -24.70 3.86
CA VAL A 451 10.45 -24.43 4.88
C VAL A 451 10.55 -22.92 5.05
N VAL A 452 10.25 -22.42 6.25
CA VAL A 452 10.28 -21.00 6.57
C VAL A 452 11.21 -20.73 7.74
N ARG A 453 11.69 -19.50 7.88
CA ARG A 453 12.49 -19.06 9.03
C ARG A 453 12.17 -17.61 9.35
N LEU A 454 12.18 -17.24 10.63
CA LEU A 454 12.19 -15.83 11.00
C LEU A 454 13.50 -15.19 10.52
N HIS A 455 13.41 -13.93 10.09
CA HIS A 455 14.57 -13.13 9.73
C HIS A 455 15.56 -13.13 10.92
N PRO A 456 16.87 -13.39 10.71
CA PRO A 456 17.83 -13.50 11.81
C PRO A 456 17.81 -12.33 12.80
N ASP A 457 17.69 -11.11 12.29
CA ASP A 457 17.69 -9.88 13.11
C ASP A 457 16.43 -9.70 13.97
N LEU A 458 15.38 -10.49 13.73
CA LEU A 458 14.14 -10.45 14.50
C LEU A 458 14.08 -11.57 15.56
N ARG A 459 15.10 -12.42 15.67
CA ARG A 459 15.14 -13.52 16.63
C ARG A 459 15.46 -13.02 18.03
N ASP A 460 14.67 -13.41 19.02
CA ASP A 460 15.08 -13.28 20.42
C ASP A 460 15.85 -14.54 20.84
N PRO A 461 17.05 -14.41 21.46
CA PRO A 461 17.77 -15.53 22.06
C PRO A 461 16.96 -16.33 23.10
N HIS A 462 15.89 -15.74 23.65
CA HIS A 462 14.99 -16.37 24.61
C HIS A 462 13.77 -17.03 23.97
N ASP A 463 13.54 -16.86 22.66
CA ASP A 463 12.43 -17.51 21.97
C ASP A 463 12.64 -19.03 21.85
N ASP A 464 11.54 -19.78 21.76
CA ASP A 464 11.62 -21.23 21.59
C ASP A 464 12.07 -21.64 20.17
N GLY A 465 12.28 -22.95 19.99
CA GLY A 465 12.89 -23.51 18.79
C GLY A 465 12.17 -23.20 17.47
N ALA A 466 10.89 -22.79 17.50
CA ALA A 466 10.14 -22.50 16.27
C ALA A 466 10.51 -21.14 15.63
N GLU A 467 11.04 -20.22 16.43
CA GLU A 467 11.44 -18.87 16.00
C GLU A 467 12.95 -18.78 15.69
N ASN A 468 13.73 -19.72 16.22
CA ASN A 468 15.19 -19.69 16.18
C ASN A 468 15.85 -20.49 15.04
N GLY A 469 15.07 -21.19 14.21
CA GLY A 469 15.58 -21.99 13.11
C GLY A 469 14.61 -22.13 11.94
N PRO A 470 15.03 -22.81 10.86
CA PRO A 470 14.11 -23.27 9.84
C PRO A 470 13.04 -24.15 10.47
N VAL A 471 11.78 -23.96 10.07
CA VAL A 471 10.61 -24.72 10.50
C VAL A 471 9.72 -25.02 9.31
N MET A 472 8.89 -26.05 9.43
CA MET A 472 7.90 -26.35 8.40
C MET A 472 6.66 -25.46 8.58
N GLN A 473 5.98 -25.14 7.48
CA GLN A 473 4.71 -24.44 7.48
C GLN A 473 3.80 -24.95 6.35
N ALA A 474 2.49 -24.85 6.52
CA ALA A 474 1.56 -24.92 5.41
C ALA A 474 1.84 -23.82 4.39
N ARG A 475 1.55 -24.10 3.11
CA ARG A 475 1.78 -23.13 2.03
C ARG A 475 1.02 -21.81 2.29
N PRO A 476 1.57 -20.65 1.90
CA PRO A 476 0.91 -19.35 2.04
C PRO A 476 -0.52 -19.33 1.52
N ASN A 477 -0.80 -20.00 0.38
CA ASN A 477 -2.15 -20.08 -0.17
C ASN A 477 -3.12 -20.73 0.83
N VAL A 478 -2.74 -21.86 1.44
CA VAL A 478 -3.56 -22.56 2.45
C VAL A 478 -3.81 -21.69 3.67
N LEU A 479 -2.83 -20.88 4.10
CA LEU A 479 -2.98 -19.94 5.20
C LEU A 479 -3.93 -18.78 4.87
N LEU A 480 -3.84 -18.23 3.66
CA LEU A 480 -4.75 -17.18 3.19
C LEU A 480 -6.18 -17.71 3.08
N GLU A 481 -6.36 -18.90 2.49
CA GLU A 481 -7.65 -19.58 2.33
C GLU A 481 -8.27 -19.92 3.69
N LEU A 482 -7.46 -20.34 4.66
CA LEU A 482 -7.88 -20.50 6.05
C LEU A 482 -8.40 -19.18 6.62
N GLY A 483 -7.67 -18.08 6.45
CA GLY A 483 -8.11 -16.76 6.89
C GLY A 483 -9.47 -16.36 6.29
N MET A 484 -9.65 -16.59 4.99
CA MET A 484 -10.92 -16.32 4.30
C MET A 484 -12.06 -17.21 4.79
N ALA A 485 -11.82 -18.51 4.97
CA ALA A 485 -12.82 -19.43 5.50
C ALA A 485 -13.25 -19.02 6.92
N LEU A 486 -12.30 -18.64 7.77
CA LEU A 486 -12.54 -18.20 9.15
C LEU A 486 -13.25 -16.84 9.24
N ALA A 487 -13.07 -15.95 8.26
CA ALA A 487 -13.77 -14.67 8.18
C ALA A 487 -15.25 -14.85 7.80
N VAL A 488 -15.56 -15.82 6.93
CA VAL A 488 -16.90 -16.01 6.36
C VAL A 488 -17.74 -17.01 7.16
N HIS A 489 -17.15 -18.12 7.61
CA HIS A 489 -17.87 -19.22 8.30
C HIS A 489 -17.12 -19.74 9.54
N PRO A 490 -16.85 -18.89 10.54
CA PRO A 490 -16.05 -19.27 11.72
C PRO A 490 -16.58 -20.52 12.45
N ASP A 491 -17.91 -20.69 12.52
CA ASP A 491 -18.55 -21.80 13.24
C ASP A 491 -18.62 -23.11 12.43
N ARG A 492 -18.28 -23.08 11.14
CA ARG A 492 -18.36 -24.23 10.21
C ARG A 492 -17.01 -24.55 9.54
N THR A 493 -15.92 -23.94 10.00
CA THR A 493 -14.55 -24.22 9.55
C THR A 493 -13.82 -25.14 10.52
N LEU A 494 -13.34 -26.27 10.02
CA LEU A 494 -12.54 -27.24 10.75
C LEU A 494 -11.10 -27.20 10.27
N ILE A 495 -10.16 -27.06 11.21
CA ILE A 495 -8.72 -27.04 10.93
C ILE A 495 -8.14 -28.42 11.26
N LEU A 496 -7.51 -29.06 10.27
CA LEU A 496 -6.78 -30.31 10.42
C LEU A 496 -5.28 -30.05 10.28
N LEU A 497 -4.50 -30.43 11.28
CA LEU A 497 -3.05 -30.24 11.31
C LEU A 497 -2.34 -31.58 11.21
N ALA A 498 -1.61 -31.83 10.12
CA ALA A 498 -0.71 -32.97 10.00
C ALA A 498 0.74 -32.52 10.27
N GLY A 499 1.52 -33.33 10.98
CA GLY A 499 2.93 -33.02 11.27
C GLY A 499 3.15 -31.83 12.20
N ASP A 500 4.42 -31.53 12.45
CA ASP A 500 4.83 -30.35 13.23
C ASP A 500 5.07 -29.17 12.29
N GLN A 501 4.55 -28.01 12.68
CA GLN A 501 4.55 -26.78 11.90
C GLN A 501 4.70 -25.58 12.83
N ARG A 502 5.19 -24.47 12.28
CA ARG A 502 5.23 -23.19 13.00
C ARG A 502 3.83 -22.82 13.50
N PRO A 503 3.66 -22.54 14.81
CA PRO A 503 2.41 -22.03 15.33
C PRO A 503 2.03 -20.69 14.68
N VAL A 504 0.75 -20.49 14.39
CA VAL A 504 0.24 -19.17 13.97
C VAL A 504 -0.44 -18.56 15.20
N THR A 505 0.21 -17.58 15.82
CA THR A 505 -0.14 -17.05 17.16
C THR A 505 -1.59 -16.56 17.25
N ASP A 506 -2.11 -15.91 16.20
CA ASP A 506 -3.49 -15.41 16.12
C ASP A 506 -4.55 -16.49 15.85
N VAL A 507 -4.15 -17.68 15.40
CA VAL A 507 -5.01 -18.87 15.29
C VAL A 507 -5.06 -19.64 16.63
N GLY A 508 -4.16 -19.32 17.57
CA GLY A 508 -3.97 -20.02 18.85
C GLY A 508 -5.18 -20.05 19.79
N GLY A 509 -6.16 -19.16 19.60
CA GLY A 509 -7.43 -19.17 20.33
C GLY A 509 -8.46 -20.18 19.81
N ARG A 510 -8.23 -20.80 18.63
CA ARG A 510 -9.17 -21.74 17.99
C ARG A 510 -8.68 -23.19 18.08
N ASN A 511 -9.62 -24.08 18.37
CA ASN A 511 -9.33 -25.50 18.57
C ASN A 511 -9.16 -26.22 17.20
N TYR A 512 -8.03 -26.88 16.96
CA TYR A 512 -7.77 -27.67 15.74
C TYR A 512 -7.73 -29.19 16.04
N VAL A 513 -7.84 -30.03 15.01
CA VAL A 513 -7.66 -31.48 15.13
C VAL A 513 -6.29 -31.85 14.58
N ARG A 514 -5.40 -32.35 15.45
CA ARG A 514 -4.10 -32.87 15.00
C ARG A 514 -4.27 -34.30 14.48
N ILE A 515 -3.86 -34.53 13.23
CA ILE A 515 -3.79 -35.86 12.61
C ILE A 515 -2.59 -36.59 13.23
N ARG A 516 -2.85 -37.79 13.76
CA ARG A 516 -1.85 -38.65 14.38
C ARG A 516 -1.95 -40.04 13.77
N ARG A 517 -0.97 -40.90 14.08
CA ARG A 517 -0.96 -42.29 13.62
C ARG A 517 -2.03 -43.17 14.29
N ASP A 518 -2.59 -42.72 15.42
CA ASP A 518 -3.70 -43.39 16.10
C ASP A 518 -5.05 -43.11 15.42
N SER A 519 -6.12 -43.80 15.81
CA SER A 519 -7.45 -43.63 15.21
C SER A 519 -8.31 -42.52 15.86
N GLY A 520 -7.92 -42.03 17.04
CA GLY A 520 -8.75 -41.17 17.88
C GLY A 520 -9.07 -39.79 17.28
N PHE A 521 -8.25 -39.29 16.34
CA PHE A 521 -8.53 -38.02 15.66
C PHE A 521 -9.74 -38.12 14.72
N ARG A 522 -10.05 -39.30 14.15
CA ARG A 522 -11.18 -39.48 13.22
C ARG A 522 -12.52 -39.21 13.91
N GLU A 523 -12.66 -39.64 15.17
CA GLU A 523 -13.88 -39.36 15.96
C GLU A 523 -14.06 -37.87 16.25
N LYS A 524 -12.96 -37.15 16.49
CA LYS A 524 -12.99 -35.69 16.66
C LYS A 524 -13.44 -34.98 15.38
N ILE A 525 -12.97 -35.43 14.21
CA ILE A 525 -13.40 -34.90 12.91
C ILE A 525 -14.90 -35.12 12.72
N ALA A 526 -15.37 -36.37 12.89
CA ALA A 526 -16.78 -36.72 12.72
C ALA A 526 -17.70 -35.91 13.66
N ASN A 527 -17.32 -35.76 14.93
CA ASN A 527 -18.10 -34.98 15.89
C ASN A 527 -18.15 -33.49 15.52
N ARG A 528 -17.04 -32.89 15.07
CA ARG A 528 -17.02 -31.48 14.67
C ARG A 528 -17.80 -31.22 13.38
N LEU A 529 -17.76 -32.13 12.41
CA LEU A 529 -18.57 -32.02 11.19
C LEU A 529 -20.06 -32.13 11.52
N ARG A 530 -20.44 -32.97 12.49
CA ARG A 530 -21.82 -33.02 13.00
C ARG A 530 -22.24 -31.69 13.64
N LEU A 531 -21.36 -31.08 14.45
CA LEU A 531 -21.61 -29.75 15.03
C LEU A 531 -21.70 -28.65 13.96
N ALA A 532 -20.97 -28.78 12.85
CA ALA A 532 -21.07 -27.89 11.69
C ALA A 532 -22.33 -28.10 10.84
N GLY A 533 -23.23 -29.01 11.24
CA GLY A 533 -24.51 -29.27 10.58
C GLY A 533 -24.46 -30.32 9.46
N CYS A 534 -23.37 -31.08 9.33
CA CYS A 534 -23.30 -32.17 8.36
C CYS A 534 -24.06 -33.41 8.86
N PRO A 535 -24.90 -34.07 8.02
CA PRO A 535 -25.63 -35.26 8.39
C PRO A 535 -24.70 -36.48 8.32
N ILE A 536 -23.86 -36.63 9.34
CA ILE A 536 -23.00 -37.80 9.52
C ILE A 536 -23.90 -39.01 9.77
N ALA A 537 -23.88 -39.99 8.87
CA ALA A 537 -24.71 -41.19 9.00
C ALA A 537 -24.39 -41.94 10.31
N PRO A 538 -25.38 -42.53 11.01
CA PRO A 538 -25.12 -43.50 12.07
C PRO A 538 -24.42 -44.71 11.43
N ALA A 539 -23.14 -44.83 11.73
CA ALA A 539 -22.18 -45.48 10.88
C ALA A 539 -22.15 -47.02 11.02
N GLY A 540 -21.92 -47.72 9.91
CA GLY A 540 -21.20 -48.99 9.94
C GLY A 540 -19.72 -48.77 10.37
N PRO A 541 -19.01 -49.79 10.88
CA PRO A 541 -17.70 -49.61 11.52
C PRO A 541 -16.55 -49.11 10.59
N GLY A 542 -16.72 -49.12 9.27
CA GLY A 542 -15.65 -48.93 8.28
C GLY A 542 -14.99 -47.54 8.20
N TRP A 543 -15.66 -46.45 8.59
CA TRP A 543 -15.06 -45.10 8.52
C TRP A 543 -13.93 -44.89 9.53
N ARG A 544 -13.90 -45.67 10.63
CA ARG A 544 -12.83 -45.58 11.64
C ARG A 544 -11.47 -46.03 11.13
N SER A 545 -11.45 -46.75 10.01
CA SER A 545 -10.25 -47.17 9.28
C SER A 545 -10.13 -46.50 7.90
N ALA A 546 -11.04 -45.60 7.53
CA ALA A 546 -11.00 -44.92 6.23
C ALA A 546 -9.88 -43.88 6.17
N GLY A 547 -9.25 -43.77 4.99
CA GLY A 547 -8.04 -42.98 4.75
C GLY A 547 -6.79 -43.61 5.38
N ASP A 548 -5.73 -43.79 4.59
CA ASP A 548 -4.42 -44.17 5.13
C ASP A 548 -3.66 -42.92 5.64
N PHE A 549 -3.82 -42.65 6.93
CA PHE A 549 -3.08 -41.59 7.61
C PHE A 549 -1.76 -42.09 8.23
N SER A 550 -1.52 -43.41 8.23
CA SER A 550 -0.38 -44.02 8.92
C SER A 550 0.94 -43.87 8.15
N ALA A 551 0.83 -43.83 6.82
CA ALA A 551 1.95 -43.70 5.89
C ALA A 551 2.27 -42.25 5.47
N LEU A 552 1.56 -41.24 6.00
CA LEU A 552 1.74 -39.85 5.57
C LEU A 552 3.13 -39.31 5.88
N GLU A 553 3.88 -38.95 4.83
CA GLU A 553 5.15 -38.24 4.94
C GLU A 553 4.99 -36.88 5.62
N ALA A 554 3.81 -36.25 5.52
CA ALA A 554 3.43 -35.06 6.29
C ALA A 554 3.75 -35.19 7.79
N LEU A 555 3.59 -36.39 8.37
CA LEU A 555 3.82 -36.64 9.80
C LEU A 555 5.31 -36.74 10.16
N ARG A 556 6.21 -36.71 9.17
CA ARG A 556 7.66 -36.94 9.31
C ARG A 556 8.51 -35.82 8.72
N ARG A 557 7.91 -34.89 7.96
CA ARG A 557 8.65 -33.78 7.34
C ARG A 557 9.26 -32.89 8.42
N VAL A 558 10.54 -32.66 8.26
CA VAL A 558 11.34 -31.73 9.05
C VAL A 558 12.16 -30.88 8.09
N PRO A 559 12.55 -29.66 8.50
CA PRO A 559 13.41 -28.81 7.69
C PRO A 559 14.75 -29.53 7.48
N ARG A 560 15.06 -29.90 6.24
CA ARG A 560 16.39 -30.41 5.89
C ARG A 560 17.27 -29.20 5.53
N GLY A 561 18.46 -29.12 6.13
CA GLY A 561 19.40 -28.06 5.81
C GLY A 561 19.97 -28.28 4.43
N ASP A 562 19.49 -27.54 3.44
CA ASP A 562 20.17 -27.45 2.15
C ASP A 562 21.44 -26.60 2.36
N GLY A 563 22.59 -27.20 2.07
CA GLY A 563 23.89 -26.53 2.09
C GLY A 563 23.92 -25.34 1.12
N PRO A 564 24.86 -24.39 1.31
CA PRO A 564 24.83 -23.11 0.63
C PRO A 564 24.92 -23.27 -0.90
N ALA A 565 23.98 -22.64 -1.61
CA ALA A 565 23.98 -22.46 -3.06
C ALA A 565 24.73 -21.18 -3.45
#